data_AF-A0A1W6MVK1-F1
#
_entry.id   AF-A0A1W6MVK1-F1
#
_cell.length_a   1.000
_cell.length_b   1.000
_cell.length_c   1.000
_cell.angle_alpha   90.00
_cell.angle_beta   90.00
_cell.angle_gamma   90.00
#
_symmetry.space_group_name_H-M   'P 1'
#
loop_
_entity.id
_entity.type
_entity.pdbx_description
1 polymer ?
#
loop_
_entity_poly.entity_id
_entity_poly.type
_entity_poly.pdbx_seq_one_letter_code
_entity_poly.pdbx_strand_id
1 'polypeptide(L)'
;MKLTKPIKVFLALCAGAGLLAGGSALAKHAMTSPATVFSGPGSSWPVIAQIPAGAHVDVVNCYGGWNQGWCQVRYGKVKGFVKGATLAPAGHGNVAIAPVVAKWSVHIHKGPGRNWPVTGIVSQGKTVNKGACVTSWRGHWCRVTSGGVTGWAPQWELKRAGAIFD
;
A
#
# COMPACT_ATOMS: atom_id res chain seq x y z
N MET A 1 16.93 62.60 42.96
CA MET A 1 15.80 63.04 43.81
C MET A 1 14.49 62.65 43.13
N LYS A 2 13.67 61.82 43.79
CA LYS A 2 12.22 61.56 43.63
C LYS A 2 11.72 61.31 42.19
N LEU A 3 11.66 60.06 41.70
CA LEU A 3 10.71 58.97 42.04
C LEU A 3 9.24 59.42 42.02
N THR A 4 8.57 59.25 40.88
CA THR A 4 7.10 59.22 40.76
C THR A 4 6.66 57.77 40.49
N LYS A 5 5.76 57.26 41.33
CA LYS A 5 4.96 56.03 41.20
C LYS A 5 3.47 56.46 41.11
N PRO A 6 2.50 55.57 40.82
CA PRO A 6 2.45 54.47 39.85
C PRO A 6 1.16 54.52 38.98
N ILE A 7 1.14 53.89 37.80
CA ILE A 7 -0.12 53.53 37.14
C ILE A 7 -0.30 52.01 37.27
N LYS A 8 -1.28 51.61 38.07
CA LYS A 8 -1.80 50.24 38.13
C LYS A 8 -2.63 50.03 36.87
N VAL A 9 -2.19 49.17 35.95
CA VAL A 9 -3.06 48.62 34.90
C VAL A 9 -3.31 47.15 35.19
N PHE A 10 -4.59 46.83 35.23
CA PHE A 10 -5.19 45.54 35.52
C PHE A 10 -4.68 44.41 34.62
N LEU A 11 -4.57 43.21 35.21
CA LEU A 11 -4.50 41.93 34.49
C LEU A 11 -5.62 41.82 33.46
N ALA A 12 -5.28 41.46 32.23
CA ALA A 12 -6.17 40.73 31.33
C ALA A 12 -5.40 39.54 30.73
N LEU A 13 -5.79 38.35 31.18
CA LEU A 13 -5.32 37.04 30.77
C LEU A 13 -5.88 36.72 29.37
N CYS A 14 -5.04 36.57 28.35
CA CYS A 14 -5.41 35.92 27.09
C CYS A 14 -4.25 35.06 26.59
N ALA A 15 -4.22 33.81 27.05
CA ALA A 15 -3.41 32.76 26.47
C ALA A 15 -3.99 32.37 25.10
N GLY A 16 -3.47 32.97 24.03
CA GLY A 16 -3.79 32.61 22.65
C GLY A 16 -2.71 31.72 22.06
N ALA A 17 -2.71 30.44 22.40
CA ALA A 17 -1.90 29.43 21.72
C ALA A 17 -2.49 29.18 20.32
N GLY A 18 -2.02 29.94 19.32
CA GLY A 18 -2.35 29.71 17.91
C GLY A 18 -1.65 28.45 17.43
N LEU A 19 -2.37 27.32 17.44
CA LEU A 19 -1.92 26.04 16.92
C LEU A 19 -1.54 26.16 15.44
N LEU A 20 -0.39 25.56 15.13
CA LEU A 20 0.10 25.22 13.80
C LEU A 20 -0.97 24.44 13.02
N ALA A 21 -1.64 25.08 12.06
CA ALA A 21 -2.38 24.37 11.03
C ALA A 21 -1.39 23.81 10.00
N GLY A 22 -0.65 22.78 10.41
CA GLY A 22 -0.01 21.87 9.46
C GLY A 22 -1.11 21.15 8.71
N GLY A 23 -1.45 21.63 7.51
CA GLY A 23 -2.32 20.92 6.59
C GLY A 23 -1.71 19.56 6.31
N SER A 24 -2.25 18.52 6.96
CA SER A 24 -1.93 17.14 6.65
C SER A 24 -2.33 16.93 5.19
N ALA A 25 -1.34 16.84 4.32
CA ALA A 25 -1.52 16.27 3.00
C ALA A 25 -2.29 14.97 3.21
N LEU A 26 -3.48 14.88 2.63
CA LEU A 26 -4.19 13.62 2.54
C LEU A 26 -3.22 12.65 1.87
N ALA A 27 -2.57 11.82 2.67
CA ALA A 27 -1.94 10.62 2.18
C ALA A 27 -3.10 9.83 1.57
N LYS A 28 -3.35 10.04 0.27
CA LYS A 28 -4.10 9.12 -0.57
C LYS A 28 -3.57 7.77 -0.14
N HIS A 29 -4.38 6.98 0.58
CA HIS A 29 -3.93 5.76 1.25
C HIS A 29 -2.98 5.04 0.29
N ALA A 30 -1.67 5.20 0.51
CA ALA A 30 -0.71 4.80 -0.49
C ALA A 30 -0.97 3.31 -0.64
N MET A 31 -1.29 2.84 -1.85
CA MET A 31 -1.74 1.46 -1.97
C MET A 31 -0.57 0.56 -1.55
N THR A 32 -0.63 0.02 -0.33
CA THR A 32 0.53 -0.59 0.33
C THR A 32 0.70 -2.05 -0.10
N SER A 33 0.28 -2.39 -1.30
CA SER A 33 0.46 -3.72 -1.90
C SER A 33 1.64 -3.69 -2.89
N PRO A 34 2.86 -3.31 -2.44
CA PRO A 34 3.94 -3.01 -3.35
C PRO A 34 4.34 -4.23 -4.18
N ALA A 35 5.00 -3.95 -5.29
CA ALA A 35 5.84 -4.94 -5.95
C ALA A 35 7.21 -4.93 -5.25
N THR A 36 7.69 -6.13 -4.89
CA THR A 36 9.08 -6.31 -4.46
C THR A 36 9.99 -6.24 -5.69
N VAL A 37 11.05 -5.45 -5.61
CA VAL A 37 12.06 -5.30 -6.66
C VAL A 37 13.30 -6.09 -6.27
N PHE A 38 13.76 -6.92 -7.20
CA PHE A 38 14.92 -7.79 -7.05
C PHE A 38 16.08 -7.30 -7.92
N SER A 39 17.32 -7.59 -7.53
CA SER A 39 18.49 -7.19 -8.33
C SER A 39 18.65 -7.99 -9.63
N GLY A 40 18.00 -9.15 -9.74
CA GLY A 40 18.00 -10.02 -10.93
C GLY A 40 16.66 -10.72 -11.16
N PRO A 41 16.49 -11.39 -12.31
CA PRO A 41 15.24 -12.05 -12.67
C PRO A 41 15.07 -13.36 -11.89
N GLY A 42 14.46 -13.28 -10.71
CA GLY A 42 14.21 -14.44 -9.85
C GLY A 42 14.09 -14.06 -8.38
N SER A 43 13.41 -14.90 -7.59
CA SER A 43 13.24 -14.66 -6.14
C SER A 43 14.46 -15.05 -5.30
N SER A 44 15.48 -15.70 -5.89
CA SER A 44 16.75 -15.99 -5.24
C SER A 44 17.69 -14.78 -5.20
N TRP A 45 17.42 -13.74 -5.99
CA TRP A 45 18.20 -12.51 -6.00
C TRP A 45 17.87 -11.62 -4.79
N PRO A 46 18.79 -10.77 -4.33
CA PRO A 46 18.52 -9.79 -3.29
C PRO A 46 17.33 -8.87 -3.59
N VAL A 47 16.51 -8.60 -2.57
CA VAL A 47 15.51 -7.52 -2.59
C VAL A 47 16.24 -6.20 -2.45
N ILE A 48 15.99 -5.26 -3.38
CA ILE A 48 16.65 -3.96 -3.41
C ILE A 48 15.70 -2.78 -3.21
N ALA A 49 14.41 -2.97 -3.42
CA ALA A 49 13.39 -1.93 -3.22
C ALA A 49 11.97 -2.50 -3.15
N GLN A 50 11.03 -1.62 -2.84
CA GLN A 50 9.60 -1.85 -3.03
C GLN A 50 8.99 -0.68 -3.81
N ILE A 51 8.12 -0.99 -4.77
CA ILE A 51 7.40 0.02 -5.56
C ILE A 51 5.92 -0.06 -5.18
N PRO A 52 5.28 1.03 -4.72
CA PRO A 52 3.89 1.00 -4.27
C PRO A 52 2.93 0.66 -5.41
N ALA A 53 1.78 0.07 -5.08
CA ALA A 53 0.74 -0.17 -6.07
C ALA A 53 0.19 1.15 -6.65
N GLY A 54 -0.16 1.12 -7.94
CA GLY A 54 -0.57 2.29 -8.71
C GLY A 54 0.59 3.16 -9.20
N ALA A 55 1.83 2.91 -8.78
CA ALA A 55 2.97 3.63 -9.33
C ALA A 55 3.21 3.23 -10.79
N HIS A 56 3.34 4.25 -11.65
CA HIS A 56 3.79 4.07 -13.02
C HIS A 56 5.26 3.67 -13.04
N VAL A 57 5.61 2.75 -13.92
CA VAL A 57 6.97 2.25 -14.09
C VAL A 57 7.32 2.18 -15.57
N ASP A 58 8.59 2.45 -15.89
CA ASP A 58 9.10 2.21 -17.23
C ASP A 58 9.51 0.74 -17.33
N VAL A 59 8.86 -0.02 -18.20
CA VAL A 59 9.24 -1.41 -18.47
C VAL A 59 10.37 -1.40 -19.49
N VAL A 60 11.55 -1.89 -19.10
CA VAL A 60 12.75 -1.92 -19.95
C VAL A 60 12.78 -3.18 -20.80
N ASN A 61 12.55 -4.33 -20.17
CA ASN A 61 12.52 -5.63 -20.84
C ASN A 61 11.75 -6.64 -19.99
N CYS A 62 11.07 -7.59 -20.62
CA CYS A 62 10.43 -8.72 -19.95
C CYS A 62 11.01 -10.02 -20.48
N TYR A 63 11.45 -10.89 -19.57
CA TYR A 63 12.02 -12.18 -19.89
C TYR A 63 10.92 -13.24 -19.81
N GLY A 64 10.60 -13.85 -20.97
CA GLY A 64 9.69 -15.00 -21.09
C GLY A 64 10.46 -16.31 -21.30
N GLY A 65 9.86 -17.44 -20.93
CA GLY A 65 10.47 -18.79 -21.03
C GLY A 65 10.65 -19.47 -19.68
N TRP A 66 11.62 -20.39 -19.56
CA TRP A 66 11.90 -21.14 -18.32
C TRP A 66 12.20 -20.26 -17.10
N ASN A 67 12.60 -18.99 -17.30
CA ASN A 67 12.69 -17.93 -16.29
C ASN A 67 11.40 -17.11 -16.22
N GLN A 68 10.36 -17.80 -15.75
CA GLN A 68 8.93 -17.50 -15.89
C GLN A 68 8.49 -16.13 -15.32
N GLY A 69 8.40 -15.11 -16.18
CA GLY A 69 7.58 -13.94 -15.93
C GLY A 69 8.22 -12.87 -15.06
N TRP A 70 9.44 -12.43 -15.39
CA TRP A 70 10.10 -11.30 -14.74
C TRP A 70 10.31 -10.14 -15.71
N CYS A 71 10.06 -8.92 -15.25
CA CYS A 71 10.26 -7.71 -16.03
C CYS A 71 11.21 -6.77 -15.31
N GLN A 72 12.22 -6.29 -16.04
CA GLN A 72 13.06 -5.21 -15.59
C GLN A 72 12.30 -3.89 -15.71
N VAL A 73 12.24 -3.13 -14.63
CA VAL A 73 11.53 -1.85 -14.55
C VAL A 73 12.43 -0.75 -14.00
N ARG A 74 12.06 0.50 -14.30
CA ARG A 74 12.61 1.69 -13.65
C ARG A 74 11.52 2.44 -12.90
N TYR A 75 11.87 2.92 -11.70
CA TYR A 75 11.03 3.77 -10.87
C TYR A 75 11.91 4.73 -10.07
N GLY A 76 11.93 6.00 -10.48
CA GLY A 76 12.88 6.98 -9.93
C GLY A 76 14.33 6.53 -10.10
N LYS A 77 15.06 6.38 -8.99
CA LYS A 77 16.46 5.89 -8.98
C LYS A 77 16.57 4.36 -8.97
N VAL A 78 15.46 3.63 -8.83
CA VAL A 78 15.46 2.17 -8.77
C VAL A 78 15.44 1.60 -10.19
N LYS A 79 16.35 0.68 -10.49
CA LYS A 79 16.34 -0.18 -11.67
C LYS A 79 16.54 -1.62 -11.21
N GLY A 80 15.58 -2.49 -11.50
CA GLY A 80 15.59 -3.87 -11.03
C GLY A 80 14.44 -4.67 -11.61
N PHE A 81 14.17 -5.84 -11.04
CA PHE A 81 13.24 -6.82 -11.60
C PHE A 81 12.04 -7.02 -10.69
N VAL A 82 10.84 -6.99 -11.28
CA VAL A 82 9.59 -7.36 -10.63
C VAL A 82 8.98 -8.56 -11.34
N LYS A 83 8.11 -9.30 -10.66
CA LYS A 83 7.30 -10.33 -11.33
C LYS A 83 6.36 -9.63 -12.32
N GLY A 84 6.30 -10.11 -13.55
CA GLY A 84 5.40 -9.61 -14.59
C GLY A 84 3.94 -9.62 -14.15
N ALA A 85 3.54 -10.63 -13.37
CA ALA A 85 2.20 -10.71 -12.76
C ALA A 85 1.87 -9.56 -11.77
N THR A 86 2.83 -8.68 -11.49
CA THR A 86 2.59 -7.45 -10.72
C THR A 86 2.38 -6.22 -11.56
N LEU A 87 2.48 -6.32 -12.89
CA LEU A 87 2.32 -5.22 -13.83
C LEU A 87 0.96 -5.28 -14.51
N ALA A 88 0.34 -4.11 -14.68
CA ALA A 88 -0.92 -3.92 -15.38
C ALA A 88 -0.84 -2.71 -16.33
N PRO A 89 -1.59 -2.70 -17.45
CA PRO A 89 -1.76 -1.50 -18.25
C PRO A 89 -2.41 -0.40 -17.41
N ALA A 90 -1.93 0.82 -17.56
CA ALA A 90 -2.39 2.00 -16.82
C ALA A 90 -2.93 3.11 -17.73
N GLY A 91 -3.32 2.76 -18.96
CA GLY A 91 -3.84 3.69 -19.98
C GLY A 91 -2.74 4.44 -20.74
N HIS A 92 -3.06 4.90 -21.96
CA HIS A 92 -2.15 5.65 -22.83
C HIS A 92 -0.78 4.98 -23.05
N GLY A 93 -0.76 3.66 -23.15
CA GLY A 93 0.48 2.88 -23.32
C GLY A 93 1.35 2.77 -22.07
N ASN A 94 0.90 3.30 -20.91
CA ASN A 94 1.65 3.22 -19.67
C ASN A 94 1.44 1.88 -18.96
N VAL A 95 2.40 1.52 -18.11
CA VAL A 95 2.34 0.36 -17.22
C VAL A 95 2.49 0.83 -15.78
N ALA A 96 1.78 0.20 -14.86
CA ALA A 96 1.88 0.46 -13.43
C ALA A 96 1.98 -0.82 -12.62
N ILE A 97 2.41 -0.70 -11.35
CA ILE A 97 2.26 -1.77 -10.38
C ILE A 97 0.77 -1.98 -10.12
N ALA A 98 0.27 -3.15 -10.49
CA ALA A 98 -1.13 -3.51 -10.40
C ALA A 98 -1.62 -3.47 -8.94
N PRO A 99 -2.72 -2.75 -8.62
CA PRO A 99 -3.29 -2.76 -7.29
C PRO A 99 -3.88 -4.12 -6.95
N VAL A 100 -3.97 -4.44 -5.66
CA VAL A 100 -4.67 -5.65 -5.21
C VAL A 100 -6.15 -5.31 -5.00
N VAL A 101 -7.03 -6.18 -5.48
CA VAL A 101 -8.48 -6.06 -5.35
C VAL A 101 -9.09 -7.35 -4.82
N ALA A 102 -10.28 -7.24 -4.26
CA ALA A 102 -11.12 -8.38 -3.91
C ALA A 102 -11.65 -9.05 -5.19
N LYS A 103 -11.41 -10.37 -5.35
CA LYS A 103 -11.89 -11.16 -6.49
C LYS A 103 -13.41 -11.28 -6.51
N TRP A 104 -14.00 -11.42 -5.32
CA TRP A 104 -15.44 -11.49 -5.03
C TRP A 104 -15.74 -10.61 -3.80
N SER A 105 -16.93 -10.71 -3.22
CA SER A 105 -17.16 -10.19 -1.87
C SER A 105 -16.42 -11.05 -0.84
N VAL A 106 -15.50 -10.45 -0.09
CA VAL A 106 -14.59 -11.13 0.83
C VAL A 106 -14.94 -10.77 2.26
N HIS A 107 -15.15 -11.79 3.09
CA HIS A 107 -15.27 -11.59 4.54
C HIS A 107 -13.90 -11.32 5.15
N ILE A 108 -13.81 -10.25 5.93
CA ILE A 108 -12.59 -9.89 6.65
C ILE A 108 -12.70 -10.43 8.07
N HIS A 109 -11.74 -11.25 8.48
CA HIS A 109 -11.74 -11.92 9.77
C HIS A 109 -10.79 -11.23 10.77
N LYS A 110 -11.08 -11.35 12.08
CA LYS A 110 -10.20 -10.82 13.14
C LYS A 110 -8.83 -11.51 13.19
N GLY A 111 -8.74 -12.76 12.72
CA GLY A 111 -7.52 -13.56 12.66
C GLY A 111 -7.43 -14.42 11.41
N PRO A 112 -6.27 -15.06 11.15
CA PRO A 112 -6.04 -15.87 9.96
C PRO A 112 -6.77 -17.21 10.08
N GLY A 113 -8.03 -17.25 9.64
CA GLY A 113 -8.84 -18.47 9.61
C GLY A 113 -10.35 -18.20 9.63
N ARG A 114 -11.12 -19.10 9.02
CA ARG A 114 -12.60 -18.99 8.94
C ARG A 114 -13.34 -19.04 10.29
N ASN A 115 -12.70 -19.57 11.34
CA ASN A 115 -13.30 -19.65 12.67
C ASN A 115 -13.20 -18.33 13.45
N TRP A 116 -12.41 -17.38 12.98
CA TRP A 116 -12.33 -16.07 13.61
C TRP A 116 -13.58 -15.24 13.27
N PRO A 117 -14.05 -14.36 14.18
CA PRO A 117 -15.17 -13.48 13.90
C PRO A 117 -14.92 -12.60 12.67
N VAL A 118 -15.98 -12.35 11.89
CA VAL A 118 -15.96 -11.42 10.76
C VAL A 118 -16.01 -9.99 11.31
N THR A 119 -15.08 -9.13 10.88
CA THR A 119 -14.99 -7.71 11.24
C THR A 119 -15.56 -6.78 10.16
N GLY A 120 -15.80 -7.30 8.96
CA GLY A 120 -16.41 -6.55 7.87
C GLY A 120 -16.38 -7.32 6.56
N ILE A 121 -16.82 -6.67 5.49
CA ILE A 121 -16.84 -7.23 4.14
C ILE A 121 -16.20 -6.22 3.18
N VAL A 122 -15.35 -6.71 2.29
CA VAL A 122 -14.84 -5.94 1.14
C VAL A 122 -15.56 -6.43 -0.10
N SER A 123 -16.31 -5.55 -0.76
CA SER A 123 -17.04 -5.88 -1.98
C SER A 123 -16.11 -6.19 -3.14
N GLN A 124 -16.57 -6.99 -4.08
CA GLN A 124 -15.85 -7.33 -5.32
C GLN A 124 -15.27 -6.10 -6.02
N GLY A 125 -14.04 -6.24 -6.51
CA GLY A 125 -13.34 -5.21 -7.28
C GLY A 125 -12.82 -4.05 -6.43
N LYS A 126 -13.19 -3.94 -5.15
CA LYS A 126 -12.64 -2.91 -4.27
C LYS A 126 -11.16 -3.16 -4.02
N THR A 127 -10.40 -2.06 -4.05
CA THR A 127 -8.97 -2.04 -3.75
C THR A 127 -8.71 -2.45 -2.31
N VAL A 128 -7.65 -3.23 -2.13
CA VAL A 128 -7.19 -3.73 -0.85
C VAL A 128 -5.72 -3.36 -0.65
N ASN A 129 -5.44 -2.76 0.50
CA ASN A 129 -4.08 -2.65 1.02
C ASN A 129 -3.71 -3.99 1.65
N LYS A 130 -2.93 -4.79 0.93
CA LYS A 130 -2.50 -6.13 1.34
C LYS A 130 -1.15 -6.03 2.04
N GLY A 131 -1.14 -6.31 3.33
CA GLY A 131 0.07 -6.43 4.14
C GLY A 131 0.65 -7.84 4.12
N ALA A 132 1.31 -8.21 5.22
CA ALA A 132 1.92 -9.52 5.39
C ALA A 132 0.89 -10.66 5.26
N CYS A 133 1.33 -11.76 4.67
CA CYS A 133 0.57 -13.00 4.59
C CYS A 133 1.21 -14.05 5.48
N VAL A 134 0.37 -14.87 6.12
CA VAL A 134 0.77 -15.99 6.97
C VAL A 134 0.17 -17.28 6.42
N THR A 135 0.92 -18.36 6.53
CA THR A 135 0.41 -19.71 6.26
C THR A 135 -0.20 -20.24 7.54
N SER A 136 -1.45 -20.69 7.45
CA SER A 136 -2.15 -21.41 8.52
C SER A 136 -2.43 -22.84 8.07
N TRP A 137 -2.83 -23.71 9.01
CA TRP A 137 -3.28 -25.07 8.70
C TRP A 137 -4.48 -25.14 7.73
N ARG A 138 -5.20 -24.02 7.53
CA ARG A 138 -6.34 -23.85 6.61
C ARG A 138 -6.05 -22.92 5.43
N GLY A 139 -4.79 -22.79 5.04
CA GLY A 139 -4.36 -22.03 3.87
C GLY A 139 -3.70 -20.69 4.20
N HIS A 140 -3.48 -19.87 3.16
CA HIS A 140 -2.75 -18.61 3.26
C HIS A 140 -3.69 -17.42 3.49
N TRP A 141 -3.40 -16.62 4.49
CA TRP A 141 -4.20 -15.46 4.90
C TRP A 141 -3.35 -14.22 4.90
N CYS A 142 -3.87 -13.12 4.36
CA CYS A 142 -3.17 -11.84 4.32
C CYS A 142 -3.87 -10.82 5.19
N ARG A 143 -3.07 -10.03 5.93
CA ARG A 143 -3.60 -8.85 6.61
C ARG A 143 -4.01 -7.84 5.55
N VAL A 144 -5.20 -7.28 5.69
CA VAL A 144 -5.78 -6.36 4.71
C VAL A 144 -6.44 -5.17 5.38
N THR A 145 -6.40 -4.04 4.68
CA THR A 145 -7.18 -2.84 5.01
C THR A 145 -7.88 -2.30 3.76
N SER A 146 -9.17 -1.99 3.85
CA SER A 146 -9.95 -1.38 2.77
C SER A 146 -11.14 -0.62 3.34
N GLY A 147 -11.34 0.65 2.96
CA GLY A 147 -12.50 1.44 3.38
C GLY A 147 -12.70 1.52 4.90
N GLY A 148 -11.62 1.55 5.69
CA GLY A 148 -11.67 1.55 7.17
C GLY A 148 -11.80 0.15 7.80
N VAL A 149 -12.14 -0.89 7.04
CA VAL A 149 -12.15 -2.28 7.52
C VAL A 149 -10.73 -2.81 7.55
N THR A 150 -10.32 -3.40 8.68
CA THR A 150 -9.01 -4.06 8.85
C THR A 150 -9.18 -5.46 9.41
N GLY A 151 -8.39 -6.41 8.91
CA GLY A 151 -8.34 -7.78 9.43
C GLY A 151 -7.60 -8.72 8.48
N TRP A 152 -8.07 -9.95 8.37
CA TRP A 152 -7.46 -11.01 7.59
C TRP A 152 -8.41 -11.51 6.51
N ALA A 153 -7.90 -11.59 5.29
CA ALA A 153 -8.60 -12.17 4.15
C ALA A 153 -7.84 -13.40 3.64
N PRO A 154 -8.53 -14.42 3.13
CA PRO A 154 -7.89 -15.51 2.43
C PRO A 154 -7.18 -15.01 1.17
N GLN A 155 -5.93 -15.42 0.96
CA GLN A 155 -5.12 -14.94 -0.17
C GLN A 155 -5.75 -15.30 -1.52
N TRP A 156 -6.42 -16.45 -1.62
CA TRP A 156 -7.06 -16.92 -2.86
C TRP A 156 -8.27 -16.08 -3.31
N GLU A 157 -8.79 -15.20 -2.43
CA GLU A 157 -9.86 -14.25 -2.78
C GLU A 157 -9.32 -12.86 -3.13
N LEU A 158 -8.00 -12.68 -3.13
CA LEU A 158 -7.33 -11.46 -3.54
C LEU A 158 -6.62 -11.67 -4.87
N LYS A 159 -6.66 -10.67 -5.75
CA LYS A 159 -5.91 -10.69 -7.02
C LYS A 159 -5.32 -9.32 -7.32
N ARG A 160 -4.28 -9.27 -8.15
CA ARG A 160 -3.86 -8.01 -8.75
C ARG A 160 -4.80 -7.66 -9.90
N ALA A 161 -5.27 -6.42 -9.96
CA ALA A 161 -6.23 -5.98 -10.96
C ALA A 161 -5.52 -5.74 -12.30
N GLY A 162 -6.02 -6.38 -13.36
CA GLY A 162 -5.51 -6.21 -14.72
C GLY A 162 -4.07 -6.65 -14.90
N ALA A 163 -3.58 -7.57 -14.06
CA ALA A 163 -2.25 -8.13 -14.22
C ALA A 163 -2.11 -8.77 -15.61
N ILE A 164 -1.01 -8.48 -16.30
CA ILE A 164 -0.78 -8.94 -17.69
C ILE A 164 -0.47 -10.44 -17.75
N PHE A 165 -0.05 -11.01 -16.61
CA PHE A 165 0.31 -12.42 -16.49
C PHE A 165 -0.38 -12.97 -15.23
N ASP A 166 -1.28 -13.94 -15.41
CA ASP A 166 -2.04 -14.62 -14.36
C ASP A 166 -1.41 -15.98 -14.00
#